data_AF-A0A966QQE9-F1
#
_entry.id   AF-A0A966QQE9-F1
#
_cell.length_a   1.000
_cell.length_b   1.000
_cell.length_c   1.000
_cell.angle_alpha   90.00
_cell.angle_beta   90.00
_cell.angle_gamma   90.00
#
_symmetry.space_group_name_H-M   'P 1'
#
loop_
_entity.id
_entity.type
_entity.pdbx_description
1 polymer ?
#
loop_
_entity_poly.entity_id
_entity_poly.type
_entity_poly.pdbx_seq_one_letter_code
_entity_poly.pdbx_strand_id
1 'polypeptide(L)'
;MRNYSDRVPNLSDIVTFAIASLALLVIPGPAVIYILNRSVADGRNTALAGVAGLEIGNFMHVIAATLGLSAIIAASATAFSTVKWAGALYLVFVGIRTLLSKPTPPDARSTSATARKAFTQGIIVNTLNPKVALFFLSYLPQFIDPDR
;
A
#
# COMPACT_ATOMS: atom_id res chain seq x y z
N MET A 1 -14.79 26.26 20.54
CA MET A 1 -13.57 26.14 19.73
C MET A 1 -13.00 24.75 19.97
N ARG A 2 -13.06 23.83 18.99
CA ARG A 2 -12.48 22.46 19.11
C ARG A 2 -10.96 22.57 19.12
N ASN A 3 -10.26 21.96 20.08
CA ASN A 3 -8.81 22.02 20.18
C ASN A 3 -8.15 21.36 18.97
N TYR A 4 -7.07 21.94 18.46
CA TYR A 4 -6.36 21.38 17.30
C TYR A 4 -5.67 20.04 17.62
N SER A 5 -5.35 19.77 18.89
CA SER A 5 -4.90 18.44 19.34
C SER A 5 -5.94 17.36 19.04
N ASP A 6 -7.21 17.75 19.01
CA ASP A 6 -8.34 16.87 18.72
C ASP A 6 -8.55 16.72 17.20
N ARG A 7 -7.54 16.95 16.35
CA ARG A 7 -7.60 16.64 14.90
C ARG A 7 -6.47 15.73 14.42
N VAL A 8 -5.44 15.53 15.24
CA VAL A 8 -4.28 14.72 14.90
C VAL A 8 -4.47 13.31 15.47
N PRO A 9 -4.07 12.24 14.76
CA PRO A 9 -4.00 10.90 15.32
C PRO A 9 -3.15 10.91 16.59
N ASN A 10 -3.60 10.20 17.63
CA ASN A 10 -2.81 10.07 18.85
C ASN A 10 -1.62 9.10 18.61
N LEU A 11 -0.68 9.02 19.55
CA LEU A 11 0.49 8.16 19.37
C LEU A 11 0.10 6.67 19.24
N SER A 12 -0.94 6.21 19.93
CA SER A 12 -1.44 4.83 19.81
C SER A 12 -1.98 4.53 18.41
N ASP A 13 -2.65 5.47 17.75
CA ASP A 13 -3.15 5.32 16.38
C ASP A 13 -1.98 5.15 15.40
N ILE A 14 -0.97 6.02 15.53
CA ILE A 14 0.24 5.97 14.69
C ILE A 14 0.97 4.63 14.88
N VAL A 15 1.17 4.20 16.12
CA VAL A 15 1.82 2.92 16.44
C VAL A 15 1.03 1.74 15.90
N THR A 16 -0.29 1.73 16.07
CA THR A 16 -1.17 0.65 15.57
C THR A 16 -1.19 0.59 14.05
N PHE A 17 -1.20 1.75 13.38
CA PHE A 17 -1.07 1.83 11.93
C PHE A 17 0.30 1.34 11.44
N ALA A 18 1.38 1.71 12.13
CA ALA A 18 2.73 1.28 11.80
C ALA A 18 2.89 -0.25 11.94
N ILE A 19 2.35 -0.86 13.00
CA ILE A 19 2.37 -2.32 13.20
C ILE A 19 1.64 -3.04 12.05
N ALA A 20 0.46 -2.56 11.67
CA ALA A 20 -0.28 -3.17 10.56
C ALA A 20 0.40 -2.97 9.21
N SER A 21 1.01 -1.80 8.99
CA SER A 21 1.81 -1.52 7.80
C SER A 21 3.03 -2.43 7.72
N LEU A 22 3.70 -2.70 8.85
CA LEU A 22 4.79 -3.67 8.95
C LEU A 22 4.31 -5.09 8.66
N ALA A 23 3.19 -5.52 9.25
CA ALA A 23 2.60 -6.82 8.98
C ALA A 23 2.24 -6.99 7.48
N LEU A 24 1.74 -5.94 6.85
CA LEU A 24 1.53 -5.90 5.42
C LEU A 24 2.87 -6.05 4.67
N LEU A 25 3.91 -5.32 5.07
CA LEU A 25 5.21 -5.33 4.39
C LEU A 25 5.91 -6.70 4.43
N VAL A 26 5.74 -7.45 5.53
CA VAL A 26 6.34 -8.78 5.73
C VAL A 26 5.93 -9.77 4.65
N ILE A 27 4.69 -9.68 4.14
CA ILE A 27 4.20 -10.56 3.09
C ILE A 27 4.70 -10.03 1.73
N PRO A 28 5.64 -10.70 1.03
CA PRO A 28 6.23 -10.16 -0.19
C PRO A 28 5.19 -10.02 -1.31
N GLY A 29 4.85 -8.78 -1.66
CA GLY A 29 3.97 -8.45 -2.79
C GLY A 29 4.74 -8.00 -4.04
N PRO A 30 4.04 -7.51 -5.08
CA PRO A 30 4.67 -7.03 -6.31
C PRO A 30 5.74 -5.97 -6.08
N ALA A 31 5.51 -5.03 -5.16
CA ALA A 31 6.47 -3.96 -4.82
C ALA A 31 7.78 -4.49 -4.22
N VAL A 32 7.70 -5.46 -3.30
CA VAL A 32 8.88 -6.08 -2.67
C VAL A 32 9.65 -6.91 -3.71
N ILE A 33 8.95 -7.73 -4.49
CA ILE A 33 9.59 -8.53 -5.56
C ILE A 33 10.26 -7.63 -6.59
N TYR A 34 9.58 -6.55 -6.98
CA TYR A 34 10.12 -5.55 -7.90
C TYR A 34 11.43 -4.94 -7.38
N ILE A 35 11.48 -4.52 -6.12
CA ILE A 35 12.69 -3.90 -5.55
C ILE A 35 13.83 -4.89 -5.38
N LEU A 36 13.53 -6.15 -5.02
CA LEU A 36 14.53 -7.22 -4.93
C LEU A 36 15.14 -7.49 -6.31
N ASN A 37 14.31 -7.64 -7.34
CA ASN A 37 14.79 -7.84 -8.71
C ASN A 37 15.66 -6.67 -9.17
N ARG A 38 15.24 -5.42 -8.92
CA ARG A 38 16.01 -4.23 -9.29
C ARG A 38 17.33 -4.11 -8.55
N SER A 39 17.33 -4.46 -7.26
CA SER A 39 18.53 -4.44 -6.43
C SER A 39 19.57 -5.43 -6.92
N VAL A 40 19.14 -6.64 -7.29
CA VAL A 40 20.01 -7.71 -7.77
C VAL A 40 20.48 -7.45 -9.21
N ALA A 41 19.59 -7.02 -10.10
CA ALA A 41 19.90 -6.91 -11.53
C ALA A 41 20.61 -5.60 -11.92
N ASP A 42 20.35 -4.49 -11.21
CA ASP A 42 20.71 -3.14 -11.69
C ASP A 42 21.39 -2.24 -10.65
N GLY A 43 21.64 -2.79 -9.46
CA GLY A 43 22.36 -2.12 -8.39
C GLY A 43 21.54 -1.10 -7.59
N ARG A 44 22.17 -0.61 -6.52
CA ARG A 44 21.54 0.19 -5.46
C ARG A 44 20.89 1.48 -5.97
N ASN A 45 21.57 2.26 -6.80
CA ASN A 45 21.05 3.56 -7.26
C ASN A 45 19.75 3.39 -8.05
N THR A 46 19.72 2.37 -8.89
CA THR A 46 18.58 2.03 -9.72
C THR A 46 17.42 1.50 -8.89
N ALA A 47 17.70 0.67 -7.88
CA ALA A 47 16.71 0.23 -6.90
C ALA A 47 16.14 1.42 -6.12
N LEU A 48 16.96 2.34 -5.61
CA LEU A 48 16.49 3.52 -4.88
C LEU A 48 15.55 4.41 -5.72
N ALA A 49 15.84 4.57 -7.02
CA ALA A 49 14.93 5.26 -7.92
C ALA A 49 13.58 4.52 -8.04
N GLY A 50 13.61 3.18 -8.08
CA GLY A 50 12.42 2.33 -7.98
C GLY A 50 11.64 2.53 -6.69
N VAL A 51 12.31 2.60 -5.53
CA VAL A 51 11.69 2.89 -4.23
C VAL A 51 10.96 4.21 -4.27
N ALA A 52 11.62 5.28 -4.75
CA ALA A 52 10.98 6.58 -4.88
C ALA A 52 9.71 6.53 -5.75
N GLY A 53 9.72 5.72 -6.82
CA GLY A 53 8.53 5.47 -7.63
C GLY A 53 7.43 4.73 -6.88
N LEU A 54 7.76 3.69 -6.10
CA LEU A 54 6.81 2.96 -5.27
C LEU A 54 6.13 3.92 -4.27
N GLU A 55 6.89 4.83 -3.64
CA GLU A 55 6.34 5.79 -2.68
C GLU A 55 5.37 6.78 -3.32
N ILE A 56 5.64 7.25 -4.55
CA ILE A 56 4.65 8.03 -5.31
C ILE A 56 3.37 7.24 -5.53
N GLY A 57 3.45 5.94 -5.84
CA GLY A 57 2.27 5.08 -5.90
C GLY A 57 1.53 4.92 -4.57
N ASN A 58 2.25 4.90 -3.43
CA ASN A 58 1.63 4.87 -2.09
C ASN A 58 0.82 6.16 -1.87
N PHE A 59 1.38 7.31 -2.23
CA PHE A 59 0.67 8.59 -2.15
C PHE A 59 -0.61 8.60 -3.00
N MET A 60 -0.59 8.00 -4.20
CA MET A 60 -1.80 7.89 -5.02
C MET A 60 -2.90 7.07 -4.32
N HIS A 61 -2.54 5.98 -3.65
CA HIS A 61 -3.50 5.20 -2.86
C HIS A 61 -4.02 5.98 -1.66
N VAL A 62 -3.17 6.71 -0.94
CA VAL A 62 -3.60 7.57 0.18
C VAL A 62 -4.61 8.63 -0.28
N ILE A 63 -4.31 9.31 -1.40
CA ILE A 63 -5.21 10.31 -1.98
C ILE A 63 -6.55 9.67 -2.39
N ALA A 64 -6.50 8.56 -3.13
CA ALA A 64 -7.70 7.85 -3.57
C ALA A 64 -8.54 7.34 -2.40
N ALA A 65 -7.90 6.78 -1.37
CA ALA A 65 -8.58 6.30 -0.17
C ALA A 65 -9.20 7.46 0.61
N THR A 66 -8.46 8.55 0.83
CA THR A 66 -8.98 9.69 1.61
C THR A 66 -10.16 10.37 0.91
N LEU A 67 -10.04 10.61 -0.41
CA LEU A 67 -11.12 11.22 -1.20
C LEU A 67 -12.31 10.27 -1.38
N GLY A 68 -12.04 9.01 -1.75
CA GLY A 68 -13.08 8.01 -2.01
C GLY A 68 -13.83 7.59 -0.75
N LEU A 69 -13.14 7.45 0.38
CA LEU A 69 -13.77 7.10 1.66
C LEU A 69 -14.68 8.22 2.17
N SER A 70 -14.30 9.49 1.97
CA SER A 70 -15.17 10.63 2.29
C SER A 70 -16.52 10.55 1.56
N ALA A 71 -16.50 10.13 0.29
CA ALA A 71 -17.73 9.90 -0.48
C ALA A 71 -18.54 8.69 0.02
N ILE A 72 -17.87 7.59 0.40
CA ILE A 72 -18.53 6.38 0.93
C ILE A 72 -19.18 6.64 2.29
N ILE A 73 -18.48 7.35 3.19
CA ILE A 73 -19.00 7.74 4.51
C ILE A 73 -20.23 8.65 4.36
N ALA A 74 -20.17 9.63 3.45
CA ALA A 74 -21.30 10.51 3.15
C ALA A 74 -22.51 9.74 2.58
N ALA A 75 -22.29 8.59 1.95
CA ALA A 75 -23.36 7.77 1.37
C ALA A 75 -24.05 6.85 2.40
N SER A 76 -23.30 6.05 3.18
CA SER A 76 -23.89 5.12 4.16
C SER A 76 -22.86 4.45 5.10
N ALA A 77 -23.19 4.37 6.40
CA ALA A 77 -22.44 3.59 7.39
C ALA A 77 -22.37 2.08 7.06
N THR A 78 -23.41 1.53 6.43
CA THR A 78 -23.44 0.12 6.00
C THR A 78 -22.50 -0.12 4.82
N ALA A 79 -22.48 0.80 3.85
CA ALA A 79 -21.56 0.72 2.71
C ALA A 79 -20.10 0.80 3.18
N PHE A 80 -19.81 1.73 4.09
CA PHE A 80 -18.51 1.85 4.75
C PHE A 80 -18.06 0.55 5.44
N SER A 81 -18.93 -0.03 6.27
CA SER A 81 -18.62 -1.28 6.99
C SER A 81 -18.40 -2.46 6.04
N THR A 82 -19.17 -2.54 4.96
CA THR A 82 -19.03 -3.58 3.93
C THR A 82 -17.67 -3.51 3.24
N VAL A 83 -17.26 -2.31 2.82
CA VAL A 83 -15.96 -2.08 2.17
C VAL A 83 -14.81 -2.44 3.12
N LYS A 84 -14.91 -2.03 4.38
CA LYS A 84 -13.92 -2.34 5.43
C LYS A 84 -13.69 -3.85 5.57
N TRP A 85 -14.76 -4.61 5.79
CA TRP A 85 -14.65 -6.06 6.00
C TRP A 85 -14.29 -6.83 4.72
N ALA A 86 -14.80 -6.41 3.56
CA ALA A 86 -14.46 -7.03 2.28
C ALA A 86 -12.96 -6.91 1.95
N GLY A 87 -12.38 -5.72 2.15
CA GLY A 87 -10.95 -5.54 1.94
C GLY A 87 -10.09 -6.32 2.94
N ALA A 88 -10.50 -6.40 4.22
CA ALA A 88 -9.80 -7.21 5.22
C ALA A 88 -9.77 -8.70 4.86
N LEU A 89 -10.92 -9.28 4.47
CA LEU A 89 -11.04 -10.65 3.98
C LEU A 89 -10.15 -10.91 2.76
N TYR A 90 -10.13 -9.96 1.82
CA TYR A 90 -9.28 -10.08 0.64
C TYR A 90 -7.78 -10.04 0.98
N LEU A 91 -7.36 -9.19 1.92
CA LEU A 91 -5.95 -9.16 2.37
C LEU A 91 -5.53 -10.48 3.00
N VAL A 92 -6.40 -11.12 3.79
CA VAL A 92 -6.15 -12.47 4.31
C VAL A 92 -6.00 -13.47 3.16
N PHE A 93 -6.91 -13.42 2.17
CA PHE A 93 -6.82 -14.28 0.99
C PHE A 93 -5.51 -14.08 0.20
N VAL A 94 -5.13 -12.84 -0.11
CA VAL A 94 -3.87 -12.55 -0.81
C VAL A 94 -2.67 -12.95 0.02
N GLY A 95 -2.70 -12.71 1.34
CA GLY A 95 -1.66 -13.14 2.25
C GLY A 95 -1.43 -14.65 2.20
N ILE A 96 -2.50 -15.43 2.34
CA ILE A 96 -2.47 -16.90 2.23
C ILE A 96 -1.98 -17.33 0.84
N ARG A 97 -2.54 -16.76 -0.23
CA ARG A 97 -2.13 -17.09 -1.60
C ARG A 97 -0.65 -16.83 -1.84
N THR A 98 -0.11 -15.72 -1.35
CA THR A 98 1.32 -15.40 -1.46
C THR A 98 2.18 -16.41 -0.70
N LEU A 99 1.80 -16.78 0.52
CA LEU A 99 2.52 -17.78 1.32
C LEU A 99 2.52 -19.17 0.66
N LEU A 100 1.48 -19.50 -0.11
CA LEU A 100 1.33 -20.79 -0.80
C LEU A 100 1.90 -20.78 -2.24
N SER A 101 2.22 -19.61 -2.80
CA SER A 101 2.70 -19.49 -4.19
C SER A 101 4.20 -19.77 -4.29
N LYS A 102 4.60 -20.50 -5.34
CA LYS A 102 6.01 -20.75 -5.62
C LYS A 102 6.67 -19.48 -6.19
N PRO A 103 7.90 -19.13 -5.79
CA PRO A 103 8.64 -18.03 -6.41
C PRO A 103 8.85 -18.30 -7.90
N THR A 104 8.41 -17.38 -8.76
CA THR A 104 8.78 -17.41 -10.18
C THR A 104 10.20 -16.87 -10.31
N PRO A 105 11.14 -17.60 -10.94
CA PRO A 105 12.49 -17.10 -11.13
C PRO A 105 12.49 -15.81 -11.96
N PRO A 106 13.40 -14.86 -11.68
CA PRO A 106 13.52 -13.64 -12.45
C PRO A 106 13.81 -13.98 -13.92
N ASP A 107 13.12 -13.30 -14.83
CA ASP A 107 13.35 -13.49 -16.26
C ASP A 107 14.74 -12.92 -16.63
N ALA A 108 15.70 -13.80 -16.91
CA ALA A 108 17.12 -13.46 -17.09
C ALA A 108 17.43 -12.59 -18.33
N ARG A 109 16.39 -12.15 -19.06
CA ARG A 109 16.49 -11.37 -20.29
C ARG A 109 16.31 -9.86 -20.10
N SER A 110 16.19 -9.35 -18.87
CA SER A 110 16.06 -7.90 -18.67
C SER A 110 17.39 -7.19 -18.91
N THR A 111 17.45 -6.37 -19.96
CA THR A 111 18.51 -5.38 -20.12
C THR A 111 18.56 -4.48 -18.88
N SER A 112 19.78 -4.12 -18.43
CA SER A 112 19.98 -3.21 -17.30
C SER A 112 19.15 -1.95 -17.51
N ALA A 113 18.07 -1.78 -16.75
CA ALA A 113 17.20 -0.64 -16.96
C ALA A 113 17.78 0.62 -16.30
N THR A 114 17.39 1.80 -16.77
CA THR A 114 17.86 3.08 -16.21
C THR A 114 17.14 3.45 -14.92
N ALA A 115 17.72 4.34 -14.11
CA ALA A 115 17.07 4.88 -12.91
C ALA A 115 15.69 5.50 -13.22
N ARG A 116 15.56 6.22 -14.34
CA ARG A 116 14.27 6.78 -14.80
C ARG A 116 13.24 5.69 -15.08
N LYS A 117 13.64 4.62 -15.78
CA LYS A 117 12.74 3.48 -16.04
C LYS A 117 12.37 2.76 -14.75
N ALA A 118 13.29 2.66 -13.79
CA ALA A 118 13.00 2.12 -12.46
C ALA A 118 11.92 2.95 -11.75
N PHE A 119 12.12 4.26 -11.67
CA PHE A 119 11.18 5.18 -11.04
C PHE A 119 9.77 5.07 -11.64
N THR A 120 9.64 5.16 -12.97
CA THR A 120 8.33 5.06 -13.63
C THR A 120 7.69 3.69 -13.43
N GLN A 121 8.48 2.60 -13.47
CA GLN A 121 7.97 1.26 -13.20
C GLN A 121 7.53 1.09 -11.75
N GLY A 122 8.25 1.65 -10.77
CA GLY A 122 7.85 1.66 -9.36
C GLY A 122 6.48 2.32 -9.17
N ILE A 123 6.24 3.46 -9.83
CA ILE A 123 4.92 4.13 -9.80
C ILE A 123 3.83 3.18 -10.31
N ILE A 124 4.03 2.58 -11.48
CA ILE A 124 3.03 1.71 -12.10
C ILE A 124 2.78 0.45 -11.25
N VAL A 125 3.85 -0.22 -10.83
CA VAL A 125 3.80 -1.44 -10.01
C VAL A 125 3.02 -1.17 -8.74
N ASN A 126 3.24 -0.04 -8.07
CA ASN A 126 2.58 0.23 -6.81
C ASN A 126 1.18 0.80 -6.95
N THR A 127 0.93 1.73 -7.88
CA THR A 127 -0.42 2.26 -8.15
C THR A 127 -1.39 1.14 -8.54
N LEU A 128 -0.93 0.14 -9.29
CA LEU A 128 -1.74 -1.02 -9.69
C LEU A 128 -1.70 -2.18 -8.68
N ASN A 129 -1.12 -1.99 -7.49
CA ASN A 129 -0.99 -3.03 -6.48
C ASN A 129 -2.29 -3.19 -5.69
N PRO A 130 -3.11 -4.25 -5.93
CA PRO A 130 -4.39 -4.42 -5.26
C PRO A 130 -4.22 -4.63 -3.75
N LYS A 131 -3.09 -5.19 -3.32
CA LYS A 131 -2.79 -5.41 -1.90
C LYS A 131 -2.67 -4.08 -1.15
N VAL A 132 -1.97 -3.11 -1.73
CA VAL A 132 -1.78 -1.79 -1.12
C VAL A 132 -3.09 -1.00 -1.18
N ALA A 133 -3.78 -1.03 -2.33
CA ALA A 133 -5.09 -0.40 -2.49
C ALA A 133 -6.08 -0.87 -1.41
N LEU A 134 -6.17 -2.18 -1.21
CA LEU A 134 -7.12 -2.76 -0.27
C LEU A 134 -6.70 -2.61 1.18
N PHE A 135 -5.40 -2.53 1.48
CA PHE A 135 -4.93 -2.09 2.79
C PHE A 135 -5.42 -0.69 3.12
N PHE A 136 -5.18 0.28 2.24
CA PHE A 136 -5.68 1.64 2.49
C PHE A 136 -7.20 1.69 2.53
N LEU A 137 -7.90 0.98 1.64
CA LEU A 137 -9.36 1.00 1.61
C LEU A 137 -10.02 0.35 2.85
N SER A 138 -9.42 -0.69 3.43
CA SER A 138 -9.99 -1.43 4.57
C SER A 138 -9.44 -1.02 5.93
N TYR A 139 -8.20 -0.55 5.99
CA TYR A 139 -7.50 -0.31 7.25
C TYR A 139 -7.36 1.17 7.59
N LEU A 140 -7.09 2.04 6.60
CA LEU A 140 -7.07 3.50 6.81
C LEU A 140 -8.35 4.04 7.48
N PRO A 141 -9.57 3.54 7.13
CA PRO A 141 -10.80 4.00 7.77
C PRO A 141 -10.86 3.81 9.28
N GLN A 142 -10.08 2.89 9.85
CA GLN A 142 -10.09 2.61 11.29
C GLN A 142 -9.44 3.72 12.11
N PHE A 143 -8.68 4.59 11.45
CA PHE A 143 -7.97 5.73 12.06
C PHE A 143 -8.66 7.06 11.75
N ILE A 144 -9.78 7.01 11.03
CA ILE A 144 -10.63 8.15 10.73
C ILE A 144 -11.81 8.06 11.68
N ASP A 145 -11.91 9.02 12.59
CA ASP A 145 -13.04 9.15 13.50
C ASP A 145 -14.21 9.81 12.74
N PRO A 146 -15.33 9.09 12.50
CA PRO A 146 -16.46 9.63 11.73
C PRO A 146 -17.23 10.73 12.47
N ASP A 147 -17.07 10.84 13.80
CA ASP A 147 -17.77 11.83 14.64
C ASP A 147 -16.88 13.06 14.99
N ARG A 148 -15.66 13.12 14.43
CA ARG A 148 -14.63 14.13 14.70
C ARG A 148 -14.50 15.19 13.62
#